data_AF-A0A0F2PAC5-F1
#
_entry.id   AF-A0A0F2PAC5-F1
#
_cell.length_a   1.000
_cell.length_b   1.000
_cell.length_c   1.000
_cell.angle_alpha   90.00
_cell.angle_beta   90.00
_cell.angle_gamma   90.00
#
_symmetry.space_group_name_H-M   'P 1'
#
loop_
_entity.id
_entity.type
_entity.pdbx_description
1 polymer ?
#
loop_
_entity_poly.entity_id
_entity_poly.type
_entity_poly.pdbx_seq_one_letter_code
_entity_poly.pdbx_strand_id
1 'polypeptide(L)'
;MTDETDAANSTSPPSPSARPFSAFERMVAWRYLRSRRKEAFISVIAGFSFVGIMLGVATLIIVMAVMNGFRGELITRILGINGHMVVQPIDRPLDDYQALAARLKAVTGVTLAIPLVEGQTLASG
;
A
#
# COMPACT_ATOMS: atom_id res chain seq x y z
N MET A 1 -56.12 -0.45 -53.51
CA MET A 1 -54.99 0.46 -53.26
C MET A 1 -54.90 0.62 -51.75
N THR A 2 -54.49 -0.45 -51.03
CA THR A 2 -53.10 -0.72 -50.60
C THR A 2 -52.54 0.36 -49.67
N ASP A 3 -52.64 0.08 -48.37
CA ASP A 3 -51.57 0.20 -47.37
C ASP A 3 -52.23 -0.29 -46.06
N GLU A 4 -52.01 -1.46 -45.47
CA GLU A 4 -50.94 -2.46 -45.51
C GLU A 4 -49.51 -1.93 -45.36
N THR A 5 -49.32 -0.91 -44.52
CA THR A 5 -48.07 -0.74 -43.77
C THR A 5 -48.32 0.07 -42.50
N ASP A 6 -48.76 -0.58 -41.43
CA ASP A 6 -48.42 -0.15 -40.07
C ASP A 6 -48.52 -1.33 -39.10
N ALA A 7 -47.92 -2.45 -39.53
CA ALA A 7 -47.57 -3.56 -38.65
C ALA A 7 -46.13 -3.35 -38.18
N ALA A 8 -45.88 -2.40 -37.29
CA ALA A 8 -44.62 -2.38 -36.56
C ALA A 8 -44.71 -1.55 -35.27
N ASN A 9 -44.33 -2.21 -34.18
CA ASN A 9 -43.85 -1.62 -32.94
C ASN A 9 -44.87 -1.43 -31.82
N SER A 10 -45.38 -2.55 -31.30
CA SER A 10 -45.78 -2.65 -29.89
C SER A 10 -44.53 -2.57 -29.00
N THR A 11 -44.00 -1.37 -28.79
CA THR A 11 -42.94 -1.10 -27.80
C THR A 11 -43.54 -1.21 -26.41
N SER A 12 -43.54 -2.42 -25.86
CA SER A 12 -43.83 -2.65 -24.44
C SER A 12 -42.92 -1.74 -23.59
N PRO A 13 -43.44 -0.98 -22.61
CA PRO A 13 -42.63 -0.10 -21.80
C PRO A 13 -41.55 -0.93 -21.08
N PRO A 14 -40.30 -0.44 -21.00
CA PRO A 14 -39.24 -1.17 -20.32
C PRO A 14 -39.61 -1.35 -18.84
N SER A 15 -39.71 -2.60 -18.40
CA SER A 15 -39.85 -2.97 -16.99
C SER A 15 -38.73 -2.29 -16.18
N PRO A 16 -39.02 -1.68 -15.03
CA PRO A 16 -38.01 -1.03 -14.22
C PRO A 16 -37.01 -2.09 -13.76
N SER A 17 -35.83 -2.11 -14.38
CA SER A 17 -34.72 -2.97 -14.00
C SER A 17 -34.32 -2.61 -12.57
N ALA A 18 -34.56 -3.54 -11.64
CA ALA A 18 -34.05 -3.40 -10.29
C ALA A 18 -32.53 -3.20 -10.36
N ARG A 19 -32.06 -2.06 -9.83
CA ARG A 19 -30.63 -1.77 -9.78
C ARG A 19 -29.93 -2.88 -8.98
N PRO A 20 -28.78 -3.40 -9.44
CA PRO A 20 -28.02 -4.37 -8.66
C PRO A 20 -27.68 -3.76 -7.29
N PHE A 21 -27.86 -4.55 -6.22
CA PHE A 21 -27.66 -4.13 -4.82
C PHE A 21 -28.67 -3.11 -4.28
N SER A 22 -29.93 -3.22 -4.71
CA SER A 22 -31.01 -2.40 -4.13
C SER A 22 -31.13 -2.60 -2.60
N ALA A 23 -31.64 -1.59 -1.89
CA ALA A 23 -31.88 -1.69 -0.44
C ALA A 23 -32.79 -2.89 -0.09
N PHE A 24 -33.71 -3.25 -0.99
CA PHE A 24 -34.56 -4.42 -0.87
C PHE A 24 -33.75 -5.74 -0.92
N GLU A 25 -32.84 -5.90 -1.89
CA GLU A 25 -31.95 -7.08 -1.96
C GLU A 25 -31.05 -7.19 -0.72
N ARG A 26 -30.46 -6.08 -0.26
CA ARG A 26 -29.66 -6.06 0.97
C ARG A 26 -30.49 -6.44 2.19
N MET A 27 -31.73 -5.96 2.28
CA MET A 27 -32.65 -6.32 3.37
C MET A 27 -33.00 -7.82 3.34
N VAL A 28 -33.26 -8.37 2.16
CA VAL A 28 -33.54 -9.81 1.98
C VAL A 28 -32.31 -10.65 2.34
N ALA A 29 -31.13 -10.27 1.84
CA ALA A 29 -29.86 -10.95 2.14
C ALA A 29 -29.55 -10.95 3.64
N TRP A 30 -29.69 -9.80 4.32
CA TRP A 30 -29.52 -9.71 5.77
C TRP A 30 -30.54 -10.56 6.52
N ARG A 31 -31.80 -10.57 6.07
CA ARG A 31 -32.85 -11.40 6.68
C ARG A 31 -32.55 -12.88 6.54
N TYR A 32 -32.06 -13.34 5.40
CA TYR A 32 -31.65 -14.74 5.21
C TYR A 32 -30.40 -15.10 6.01
N LEU A 33 -29.44 -14.17 6.13
CA LEU A 33 -28.24 -14.37 6.95
C LEU A 33 -28.59 -14.44 8.45
N ARG A 34 -29.57 -13.66 8.90
CA ARG A 34 -30.01 -13.58 10.31
C ARG A 34 -31.10 -14.59 10.69
N SER A 35 -31.89 -15.09 9.74
CA SER A 35 -33.06 -15.94 10.00
C SER A 35 -32.71 -17.43 10.02
N ARG A 36 -31.97 -17.89 11.03
CA ARG A 36 -31.78 -19.32 11.31
C ARG A 36 -32.01 -19.67 12.79
N ARG A 37 -33.14 -19.22 13.37
CA ARG A 37 -33.49 -19.45 14.80
C ARG A 37 -33.71 -20.92 15.18
N LYS A 38 -33.89 -21.85 14.23
CA LYS A 38 -34.10 -23.29 14.51
C LYS A 38 -32.80 -24.12 14.50
N GLU A 39 -31.67 -23.50 14.20
CA GLU A 39 -30.38 -24.16 13.92
C GLU A 39 -29.27 -23.55 14.80
N ALA A 40 -29.52 -23.39 16.11
CA ALA A 40 -28.60 -22.70 17.02
C ALA A 40 -27.18 -23.30 16.97
N PHE A 41 -27.06 -24.63 16.84
CA PHE A 41 -25.78 -25.32 16.65
C PHE A 41 -25.04 -24.88 15.37
N ILE A 42 -25.74 -24.74 14.25
CA ILE A 42 -25.14 -24.28 12.99
C ILE A 42 -24.72 -22.82 13.11
N SER A 43 -25.51 -21.97 13.80
CA SER A 43 -25.15 -20.57 14.01
C SER A 43 -23.86 -20.42 14.84
N VAL A 44 -23.63 -21.30 15.82
CA VAL A 44 -22.41 -21.31 16.63
C VAL A 44 -21.19 -21.70 15.77
N ILE A 45 -21.31 -22.77 14.98
CA ILE A 45 -20.23 -23.22 14.08
C ILE A 45 -19.91 -22.13 13.05
N ALA A 46 -20.93 -21.52 12.44
CA ALA A 46 -20.76 -20.42 11.50
C ALA A 46 -20.03 -19.22 12.12
N GLY A 47 -20.33 -18.90 13.38
CA GLY A 47 -19.62 -17.86 14.13
C GLY A 47 -18.13 -18.19 14.32
N PHE A 48 -17.82 -19.41 14.77
CA PHE A 48 -16.43 -19.84 14.93
C PHE A 48 -15.66 -19.89 13.60
N SER A 49 -16.28 -20.40 12.53
CA SER A 49 -15.68 -20.41 11.19
C SER A 49 -15.42 -19.00 10.68
N PHE A 50 -16.37 -18.08 10.88
CA PHE A 50 -16.20 -16.68 10.48
C PHE A 50 -15.02 -16.02 11.21
N VAL A 51 -14.95 -16.18 12.54
CA VAL A 51 -13.83 -15.64 13.35
C VAL A 51 -12.49 -16.25 12.94
N GLY A 52 -12.44 -17.57 12.69
CA GLY A 52 -11.22 -18.25 12.25
C GLY A 52 -10.70 -17.72 10.91
N ILE A 53 -11.58 -17.56 9.92
CA ILE A 53 -11.20 -16.99 8.61
C ILE A 53 -10.75 -15.54 8.80
N MET A 54 -11.46 -14.75 9.61
CA MET A 54 -11.12 -13.35 9.85
C MET A 54 -9.73 -13.21 10.45
N LEU A 55 -9.39 -14.02 11.45
CA LEU A 55 -8.07 -14.03 12.08
C LEU A 55 -6.98 -14.51 11.11
N GLY A 56 -7.25 -15.56 10.32
CA GLY A 56 -6.29 -16.08 9.34
C GLY A 56 -5.94 -15.04 8.28
N VAL A 57 -6.95 -14.43 7.67
CA VAL A 57 -6.77 -13.38 6.67
C VAL A 57 -6.11 -12.14 7.27
N ALA A 58 -6.52 -11.72 8.47
CA ALA A 58 -5.91 -10.58 9.16
C ALA A 58 -4.41 -10.80 9.40
N THR A 59 -4.03 -12.00 9.85
CA THR A 59 -2.62 -12.33 10.09
C THR A 59 -1.81 -12.25 8.80
N LEU A 60 -2.32 -12.81 7.70
CA LEU A 60 -1.65 -12.74 6.39
C LEU A 60 -1.47 -11.30 5.90
N ILE A 61 -2.50 -10.47 6.02
CA ILE A 61 -2.43 -9.05 5.66
C ILE A 61 -1.38 -8.32 6.49
N ILE A 62 -1.36 -8.53 7.81
CA ILE A 62 -0.40 -7.88 8.71
C ILE A 62 1.04 -8.25 8.36
N VAL A 63 1.33 -9.54 8.16
CA VAL A 63 2.69 -10.00 7.81
C VAL A 63 3.16 -9.34 6.51
N MET A 64 2.29 -9.33 5.49
CA MET A 64 2.61 -8.68 4.23
C MET A 64 2.84 -7.17 4.40
N ALA A 65 2.01 -6.50 5.20
CA ALA A 65 2.14 -5.06 5.47
C ALA A 65 3.45 -4.73 6.18
N VAL A 66 3.83 -5.51 7.21
CA VAL A 66 5.09 -5.36 7.94
C VAL A 66 6.26 -5.54 6.99
N MET A 67 6.32 -6.63 6.22
CA MET A 67 7.43 -6.88 5.31
C MET A 67 7.53 -5.82 4.21
N ASN A 68 6.40 -5.36 3.67
CA ASN A 68 6.39 -4.31 2.66
C ASN A 68 6.89 -2.97 3.22
N GLY A 69 6.44 -2.58 4.42
CA GLY A 69 6.91 -1.36 5.08
C GLY A 69 8.39 -1.42 5.48
N PHE A 70 8.82 -2.53 6.08
CA PHE A 70 10.20 -2.71 6.53
C PHE A 70 11.19 -2.83 5.37
N ARG A 71 10.80 -3.40 4.22
CA ARG A 71 11.68 -3.50 3.05
C ARG A 71 12.17 -2.12 2.61
N GLY A 72 11.28 -1.12 2.56
CA GLY A 72 11.64 0.24 2.18
C GLY A 72 12.62 0.88 3.17
N GLU A 73 12.35 0.73 4.47
CA GLU A 73 13.19 1.28 5.53
C GLU A 73 14.58 0.62 5.57
N LEU A 74 14.64 -0.71 5.47
CA LEU A 74 15.89 -1.46 5.49
C LEU A 74 16.78 -1.13 4.29
N ILE A 75 16.21 -1.10 3.08
CA ILE A 75 16.97 -0.74 1.87
C ILE A 75 17.48 0.71 1.99
N THR A 76 16.63 1.62 2.44
CA THR A 76 17.02 3.03 2.65
C THR A 76 18.10 3.17 3.71
N ARG A 77 18.05 2.42 4.81
CA ARG A 77 19.06 2.51 5.88
C ARG A 77 20.40 1.90 5.48
N ILE A 78 20.37 0.78 4.75
CA ILE A 78 21.57 0.07 4.28
C ILE A 78 22.24 0.84 3.13
N LEU A 79 21.47 1.32 2.16
CA LEU A 79 22.01 2.02 0.97
C LEU A 79 22.12 3.53 1.16
N GLY A 80 21.28 4.15 2.00
CA GLY A 80 21.22 5.60 2.16
C GLY A 80 22.29 6.19 3.08
N ILE A 81 22.98 5.37 3.88
CA ILE A 81 24.12 5.82 4.72
C ILE A 81 25.45 5.77 3.95
N ASN A 82 25.52 5.03 2.84
CA ASN A 82 26.70 5.03 2.00
C ASN A 82 26.65 6.26 1.10
N GLY A 83 27.48 7.26 1.40
CA GLY A 83 27.71 8.37 0.48
C GLY A 83 28.08 7.79 -0.89
N HIS A 84 27.30 8.12 -1.93
CA HIS A 84 27.47 7.57 -3.28
C HIS A 84 28.89 7.73 -3.83
N MET A 85 29.65 8.71 -3.31
CA MET A 85 31.08 8.88 -3.55
C MET A 85 31.76 9.36 -2.26
N VAL A 86 32.93 8.79 -1.96
CA VAL A 86 33.81 9.23 -0.87
C VAL A 86 35.08 9.79 -1.51
N VAL A 87 35.42 11.04 -1.17
CA VAL A 87 36.63 11.69 -1.66
C VAL A 87 37.62 11.80 -0.50
N GLN A 88 38.74 11.09 -0.60
CA GLN A 88 39.80 11.10 0.41
C GLN A 88 41.10 11.67 -0.16
N PRO A 89 41.85 12.46 0.63
CA PRO A 89 43.21 12.83 0.26
C PRO A 89 44.14 11.60 0.30
N ILE A 90 45.05 11.48 -0.67
CA ILE A 90 45.99 10.35 -0.75
C ILE A 90 47.30 10.68 0.01
N ASP A 91 47.94 11.82 -0.30
CA ASP A 91 49.31 12.10 0.15
C ASP A 91 49.47 13.36 1.02
N ARG A 92 48.41 14.17 1.20
CA ARG A 92 48.48 15.46 1.91
C ARG A 92 47.28 15.69 2.84
N PRO A 93 47.44 16.38 3.98
CA PRO A 93 46.31 16.85 4.76
C PRO A 93 45.33 17.66 3.90
N LEU A 94 44.03 17.48 4.14
CA LEU A 94 42.98 18.18 3.41
C LEU A 94 42.72 19.55 4.04
N ASP A 95 43.62 20.51 3.81
CA ASP A 95 43.53 21.85 4.39
C ASP A 95 42.40 22.68 3.74
N ASP A 96 42.19 22.52 2.43
CA ASP A 96 41.20 23.27 1.62
C ASP A 96 39.83 22.57 1.52
N TYR A 97 39.40 21.89 2.59
CA TYR A 97 38.15 21.11 2.57
C TYR A 97 36.91 21.95 2.21
N GLN A 98 36.85 23.22 2.63
CA GLN A 98 35.72 24.12 2.32
C GLN A 98 35.63 24.47 0.84
N ALA A 99 36.76 24.85 0.22
CA ALA A 99 36.82 25.20 -1.18
C ALA A 99 36.53 23.98 -2.07
N LEU A 100 37.04 22.81 -1.69
CA LEU A 100 36.76 21.55 -2.38
C LEU A 100 35.28 21.17 -2.27
N ALA A 101 34.67 21.27 -1.09
CA ALA A 101 33.25 20.99 -0.90
C ALA A 101 32.35 21.93 -1.73
N ALA A 102 32.69 23.21 -1.83
CA ALA A 102 31.97 24.17 -2.67
C ALA A 102 32.06 23.82 -4.17
N ARG A 103 33.25 23.42 -4.64
CA ARG A 103 33.45 22.96 -6.02
C ARG A 103 32.69 21.68 -6.33
N LEU A 104 32.65 20.73 -5.39
CA LEU A 104 31.92 19.47 -5.56
C LEU A 104 30.40 19.69 -5.57
N LYS A 105 29.86 20.60 -4.75
CA LYS A 105 28.43 20.98 -4.80
C LYS A 105 28.01 21.62 -6.13
N ALA A 106 28.94 22.24 -6.84
CA ALA A 106 28.67 22.87 -8.14
C ALA A 106 28.61 21.86 -9.30
N VAL A 107 28.95 20.58 -9.08
CA VAL A 107 28.90 19.54 -10.11
C VAL A 107 27.46 19.02 -10.27
N THR A 108 26.98 18.95 -11.50
CA THR A 108 25.64 18.42 -11.83
C THR A 108 25.49 16.97 -11.36
N GLY A 109 24.50 16.72 -10.50
CA GLY A 109 24.24 15.40 -9.91
C GLY A 109 24.68 15.25 -8.44
N VAL A 110 25.37 16.24 -7.88
CA VAL A 110 25.73 16.24 -6.45
C VAL A 110 24.61 16.89 -5.64
N THR A 111 23.80 16.08 -4.96
CA THR A 111 22.72 16.57 -4.08
C THR A 111 23.25 17.14 -2.76
N LEU A 112 24.34 16.56 -2.23
CA LEU A 112 24.88 16.92 -0.93
C LEU A 112 26.38 16.57 -0.85
N ALA A 113 27.20 17.54 -0.44
CA ALA A 113 28.60 17.30 -0.09
C ALA A 113 28.83 17.77 1.35
N ILE A 114 29.25 16.83 2.21
CA ILE A 114 29.55 17.05 3.63
C ILE A 114 31.00 16.67 3.88
N PRO A 115 31.84 17.57 4.44
CA PRO A 115 33.15 17.19 4.92
C PRO A 115 33.02 16.32 6.18
N LEU A 116 33.67 15.16 6.20
CA LEU A 116 33.69 14.22 7.33
C LEU A 116 35.12 14.08 7.85
N VAL A 117 35.28 14.19 9.17
CA VAL A 117 36.56 13.92 9.87
C VAL A 117 36.33 12.73 10.78
N GLU A 118 37.06 11.63 10.52
CA GLU A 118 37.04 10.43 11.35
C GLU A 118 38.28 10.43 12.24
N GLY A 119 38.08 10.41 13.56
CA GLY A 119 39.16 10.35 14.53
C GLY A 119 38.77 9.49 15.73
N GLN A 120 39.67 8.64 16.19
CA GLN A 120 39.47 7.89 17.43
C GLN A 120 39.71 8.82 18.63
N THR A 121 38.68 9.06 19.42
CA THR A 121 38.78 9.85 20.66
C THR A 121 38.75 8.90 21.86
N LEU A 122 39.77 8.94 22.70
CA LEU A 122 39.72 8.35 24.05
C LEU A 122 39.12 9.39 25.00
N ALA A 123 37.85 9.22 25.36
CA ALA A 123 37.26 9.99 26.44
C ALA A 123 37.69 9.35 27.77
N SER A 124 38.78 9.85 28.37
CA SER A 124 39.07 9.59 29.77
C SER A 124 38.34 10.63 30.60
N GLY A 125 37.36 10.19 31.38
CA GLY A 125 36.80 10.92 32.51
C GLY A 125 37.55 10.61 33.78
#